data_AF-A0A934EVH0-F1
#
_entry.id   AF-A0A934EVH0-F1
#
_cell.length_a   1.000
_cell.length_b   1.000
_cell.length_c   1.000
_cell.angle_alpha   90.00
_cell.angle_beta   90.00
_cell.angle_gamma   90.00
#
_symmetry.space_group_name_H-M   'P 1'
#
loop_
_entity.id
_entity.type
_entity.pdbx_description
1 polymer ?
#
loop_
_entity_poly.entity_id
_entity_poly.type
_entity_poly.pdbx_seq_one_letter_code
_entity_poly.pdbx_strand_id
1 'polypeptide(L)' 'MKDNSKLKKESIMSKISIMKEFWAFLKVRKKWWLAPIIIFLLLLGALIIFTQGSVLAPFIYTLF' A
#
# COMPACT_ATOMS: atom_id res chain seq x y z
N MET A 1 -32.08 31.18 14.23
CA MET A 1 -32.03 30.17 13.15
C MET A 1 -30.65 29.51 13.20
N LYS A 2 -30.51 28.32 13.81
CA LYS A 2 -29.21 27.68 14.07
C LYS A 2 -28.76 27.02 12.76
N ASP A 3 -27.71 27.59 12.16
CA ASP A 3 -27.24 27.24 10.83
C ASP A 3 -26.77 25.77 10.75
N ASN A 4 -27.49 24.98 9.95
CA ASN A 4 -27.23 23.57 9.69
C ASN A 4 -25.86 23.32 9.02
N SER A 5 -25.21 24.36 8.48
CA SER A 5 -23.85 24.28 7.94
C SER A 5 -22.82 23.93 9.03
N LYS A 6 -23.02 24.43 10.27
CA LYS A 6 -22.11 24.21 11.40
C LYS A 6 -22.18 22.77 11.91
N LEU A 7 -23.38 22.19 11.95
CA LEU A 7 -23.60 20.78 12.33
C LEU A 7 -23.01 19.82 11.30
N LYS A 8 -23.14 20.14 10.01
CA LYS A 8 -22.49 19.36 8.95
C LYS A 8 -20.98 19.42 9.12
N LYS A 9 -20.40 20.61 9.35
CA LYS A 9 -18.95 20.84 9.53
C LYS A 9 -18.34 20.07 10.72
N GLU A 10 -19.04 20.00 11.84
CA GLU A 10 -18.64 19.21 13.02
C GLU A 10 -18.60 17.69 12.70
N SER A 11 -19.58 17.18 11.94
CA SER A 11 -19.62 15.77 11.55
C SER A 11 -18.54 15.36 10.54
N ILE A 12 -18.09 16.28 9.68
CA ILE A 12 -17.00 16.00 8.73
C ILE A 12 -15.66 15.98 9.46
N MET A 13 -15.49 16.85 10.47
CA MET A 13 -14.26 16.93 11.25
C MET A 13 -14.05 15.69 12.13
N SER A 14 -15.13 15.12 12.68
CA SER A 14 -15.06 13.87 13.46
C SER A 14 -14.68 12.66 12.60
N LYS A 15 -15.24 12.51 11.41
CA LYS A 15 -14.91 11.40 10.49
C LYS A 15 -13.44 11.42 10.06
N ILE A 16 -12.87 12.61 9.86
CA ILE A 16 -11.47 12.79 9.46
C ILE A 16 -10.51 12.44 10.61
N SER A 17 -10.91 12.69 11.87
CA SER A 17 -10.09 12.33 13.03
C SER A 17 -9.88 10.82 13.14
N ILE A 18 -10.96 10.03 12.98
CA ILE A 18 -10.90 8.56 13.05
C ILE A 18 -9.98 8.00 11.96
N MET A 19 -10.10 8.50 10.72
CA MET A 19 -9.22 8.07 9.63
C MET A 19 -7.75 8.47 9.88
N LYS A 20 -7.50 9.65 10.46
CA LYS A 20 -6.13 10.09 10.80
C LYS A 20 -5.52 9.27 11.93
N GLU A 21 -6.29 8.98 12.98
CA GLU A 21 -5.83 8.12 14.08
C GLU A 21 -5.51 6.72 13.57
N PHE A 22 -6.37 6.13 12.75
CA PHE A 22 -6.11 4.83 12.13
C PHE A 22 -4.83 4.82 11.29
N TRP A 23 -4.62 5.87 10.49
CA TRP A 23 -3.39 6.03 9.71
C TRP A 23 -2.15 6.25 10.60
N ALA A 24 -2.28 6.96 11.71
CA ALA A 24 -1.22 7.13 12.69
C ALA A 24 -0.86 5.81 13.38
N PHE A 25 -1.85 5.00 13.78
CA PHE A 25 -1.65 3.65 14.32
C PHE A 25 -0.92 2.73 13.33
N LEU A 26 -1.31 2.74 12.05
CA LEU A 26 -0.63 1.99 10.99
C LEU A 26 0.83 2.44 10.82
N LYS A 27 1.10 3.75 10.95
CA LYS A 27 2.43 4.33 10.79
C LYS A 27 3.38 4.01 11.96
N VAL A 28 2.87 3.87 13.18
CA VAL A 28 3.66 3.61 14.41
C VAL A 28 4.33 2.23 14.40
N ARG A 29 3.64 1.19 13.89
CA ARG A 29 4.17 -0.20 13.95
C ARG A 29 4.87 -0.65 12.67
N LYS A 30 4.51 -0.13 11.48
CA LYS A 30 4.83 -0.81 10.21
C LYS A 30 5.94 -0.19 9.36
N LYS A 31 6.37 1.06 9.54
CA LYS A 31 7.32 1.65 8.58
C LYS A 31 8.65 0.90 8.45
N TRP A 32 9.18 0.34 9.54
CA TRP A 32 10.47 -0.39 9.53
C TRP A 32 10.32 -1.88 9.18
N TRP A 33 9.16 -2.50 9.45
CA TRP A 33 8.90 -3.91 9.14
C TRP A 33 8.30 -4.13 7.75
N LEU A 34 7.55 -3.17 7.21
CA LEU A 34 7.02 -3.26 5.84
C LEU A 34 8.09 -2.95 4.79
N ALA A 35 9.06 -2.09 5.13
CA ALA A 35 10.14 -1.71 4.23
C ALA A 35 10.86 -2.93 3.62
N PRO A 36 11.34 -3.93 4.40
CA PRO A 36 12.00 -5.11 3.82
C PRO A 36 11.05 -5.93 2.94
N ILE A 37 9.78 -6.12 3.34
CA ILE A 37 8.80 -6.87 2.54
C ILE A 37 8.56 -6.20 1.19
N ILE A 38 8.39 -4.88 1.18
CA ILE A 38 8.16 -4.09 -0.04
C ILE A 38 9.39 -4.12 -0.95
N ILE A 39 10.59 -4.03 -0.37
CA ILE A 39 11.86 -4.14 -1.10
C ILE A 39 12.01 -5.52 -1.74
N PHE A 40 11.70 -6.60 -1.02
CA PHE A 40 11.70 -7.96 -1.59
C PHE A 40 10.70 -8.11 -2.72
N LEU A 41 9.49 -7.55 -2.56
CA LEU A 41 8.46 -7.61 -3.60
C LEU A 41 8.86 -6.84 -4.85
N LEU A 42 9.50 -5.68 -4.68
CA LEU A 42 10.08 -4.89 -5.78
C LEU A 42 11.23 -5.62 -6.45
N LEU A 43 12.13 -6.24 -5.68
CA LEU A 43 13.23 -7.04 -6.23
C LEU A 43 12.70 -8.23 -7.05
N LEU A 44 11.74 -8.97 -6.51
CA LEU A 44 11.14 -10.11 -7.21
C LEU A 44 10.35 -9.65 -8.43
N GLY A 45 9.55 -8.59 -8.33
CA GLY A 45 8.82 -8.03 -9.46
C GLY A 45 9.75 -7.52 -10.56
N ALA A 46 10.80 -6.79 -10.18
CA ALA A 46 11.84 -6.35 -11.11
C ALA A 46 12.53 -7.55 -11.75
N LEU A 47 12.93 -8.56 -10.97
CA LEU A 47 13.56 -9.78 -11.47
C LEU A 47 12.66 -10.50 -12.47
N ILE A 48 11.35 -10.60 -12.22
CA ILE A 48 10.39 -11.19 -13.15
C ILE A 48 10.33 -10.39 -14.46
N ILE A 49 10.28 -9.07 -14.39
CA ILE A 49 10.25 -8.22 -15.59
C ILE A 49 11.56 -8.32 -16.38
N PHE A 50 12.71 -8.32 -15.70
CA PHE A 50 14.02 -8.53 -16.32
C PHE A 50 14.18 -9.95 -16.89
N THR A 51 13.53 -10.95 -16.28
CA THR A 51 13.59 -12.35 -16.75
C THR A 51 12.54 -12.68 -17.80
N GLN A 52 11.45 -11.91 -17.93
CA GLN A 52 10.49 -12.05 -19.05
C GLN A 52 11.15 -11.73 -20.40
N GLY A 53 12.14 -10.82 -20.43
CA GLY A 53 13.02 -10.63 -21.60
C GLY A 53 14.19 -11.61 -21.67
N SER A 54 14.39 -12.43 -20.63
CA SER A 54 15.42 -13.45 -20.60
C SER A 54 14.87 -14.74 -21.17
N VAL A 55 15.74 -15.42 -21.93
CA VAL A 55 15.56 -16.66 -22.69
C VAL A 55 15.07 -17.85 -21.83
N LEU A 56 14.71 -17.65 -20.56
CA LEU A 56 14.30 -18.66 -19.59
C LEU A 56 12.87 -19.19 -19.79
N ALA A 57 11.98 -18.42 -20.41
CA ALA A 57 10.62 -18.87 -20.72
C ALA A 57 10.61 -20.17 -21.55
N PRO A 58 11.34 -20.30 -22.69
CA PRO A 58 11.38 -21.55 -23.43
C PRO A 58 12.09 -22.68 -22.66
N PHE A 59 13.06 -22.41 -21.79
CA PHE A 59 13.74 -23.49 -21.03
C PHE A 59 12.82 -24.19 -20.04
N ILE A 60 11.96 -23.46 -19.33
CA ILE A 60 10.98 -24.05 -18.42
C ILE A 60 10.00 -24.93 -19.21
N TYR A 61 9.52 -24.47 -20.37
CA TYR A 61 8.59 -25.26 -21.19
C TYR A 61 9.24 -26.40 -21.95
N THR A 62 10.55 -26.36 -22.23
CA THR A 62 11.24 -27.47 -22.92
C THR A 62 11.67 -28.60 -21.98
N LEU A 63 11.75 -28.34 -20.67
CA LEU A 63 12.16 -29.33 -19.67
C LEU A 63 10.99 -30.14 -19.08
N PHE A 64 9.74 -29.78 -19.43
CA PHE A 64 8.53 -30.50 -19.05
C PHE A 64 7.82 -31.07 -20.27
#